data_AF-A0A409V6W6-F1
#
_entry.id   AF-A0A409V6W6-F1
#
_cell.length_a   1.000
_cell.length_b   1.000
_cell.length_c   1.000
_cell.angle_alpha   90.00
_cell.angle_beta   90.00
_cell.angle_gamma   90.00
#
_symmetry.space_group_name_H-M   'P 1'
#
loop_
_entity.id
_entity.type
_entity.pdbx_description
1 polymer ?
#
loop_
_entity_poly.entity_id
_entity_poly.type
_entity_poly.pdbx_seq_one_letter_code
_entity_poly.pdbx_strand_id
1 'polypeptide(L)'
;LEKTVAATYTIDWKRNSFFKFVDLFHDPSWSQDLKSKILQYVIIPCCQHAFESGDGEKLIGGPPTPDQDSQENVISVFINRIIDPDKPFGTSDAVRILLLQLSSLLVEQASSHIHDANNKKQGNKLRRLMTFAWPCLLSKNCVDPATKYHGHLLLSHIIAKFAIHKRIVLQ
;
A
#
# COMPACT_ATOMS: atom_id res chain seq x y z
N LEU A 1 16.51 14.07 -0.04
CA LEU A 1 15.79 13.42 -1.16
C LEU A 1 14.29 13.64 -1.01
N GLU A 2 13.68 13.20 0.09
CA GLU A 2 12.22 13.24 0.34
C GLU A 2 11.57 14.58 0.00
N LYS A 3 11.98 15.67 0.67
CA LYS A 3 11.36 16.99 0.49
C LYS A 3 11.52 17.53 -0.93
N THR A 4 12.71 17.39 -1.51
CA THR A 4 13.01 17.91 -2.84
C THR A 4 12.26 17.14 -3.92
N VAL A 5 12.35 15.80 -3.89
CA VAL A 5 11.72 14.95 -4.92
C VAL A 5 10.20 15.01 -4.81
N ALA A 6 9.65 14.87 -3.61
CA ALA A 6 8.21 14.90 -3.42
C ALA A 6 7.60 16.26 -3.80
N ALA A 7 8.24 17.39 -3.43
CA ALA A 7 7.65 18.71 -3.65
C ALA A 7 7.91 19.30 -5.05
N THR A 8 9.05 19.01 -5.69
CA THR A 8 9.45 19.74 -6.91
C THR A 8 9.20 18.99 -8.21
N TYR A 9 9.01 17.66 -8.16
CA TYR A 9 8.85 16.85 -9.36
C TYR A 9 7.38 16.74 -9.77
N THR A 10 7.16 16.62 -11.09
CA THR A 10 5.81 16.54 -11.68
C THR A 10 5.09 15.25 -11.28
N ILE A 11 3.76 15.26 -11.36
CA ILE A 11 2.95 14.07 -11.09
C ILE A 11 3.30 12.93 -12.06
N ASP A 12 3.52 13.22 -13.33
CA ASP A 12 3.92 12.22 -14.33
C ASP A 12 5.25 11.56 -13.95
N TRP A 13 6.22 12.33 -13.45
CA TRP A 13 7.49 11.77 -13.00
C TRP A 13 7.30 10.87 -11.78
N LYS A 14 6.49 11.27 -10.80
CA LYS A 14 6.18 10.49 -9.59
C LYS A 14 5.52 9.16 -9.97
N ARG A 15 4.56 9.22 -10.88
CA ARG A 15 3.85 8.07 -11.43
C ARG A 15 4.79 7.13 -12.18
N ASN A 16 5.61 7.65 -13.08
CA ASN A 16 6.61 6.86 -13.82
C ASN A 16 7.63 6.20 -12.87
N SER A 17 8.03 6.91 -11.82
CA SER A 17 8.95 6.38 -10.79
C SER A 17 8.33 5.22 -10.03
N PHE A 18 7.03 5.30 -9.70
CA PHE A 18 6.29 4.17 -9.12
C PHE A 18 6.30 2.95 -10.04
N PHE A 19 5.92 3.11 -11.32
CA PHE A 19 5.90 1.98 -12.26
C PHE A 19 7.29 1.38 -12.48
N LYS A 20 8.33 2.23 -12.57
CA LYS A 20 9.70 1.75 -12.65
C LYS A 20 10.10 0.96 -11.40
N PHE A 21 9.72 1.42 -10.22
CA PHE A 21 9.95 0.69 -8.98
C PHE A 21 9.23 -0.68 -8.98
N VAL A 22 8.02 -0.77 -9.53
CA VAL A 22 7.29 -2.04 -9.61
C VAL A 22 8.06 -3.10 -10.42
N ASP A 23 8.66 -2.71 -11.54
CA ASP A 23 9.49 -3.62 -12.32
C ASP A 23 10.76 -4.04 -11.56
N LEU A 24 11.42 -3.08 -10.89
CA LEU A 24 12.60 -3.34 -10.07
C LEU A 24 12.31 -4.18 -8.82
N PHE A 25 11.09 -4.14 -8.30
CA PHE A 25 10.72 -4.85 -7.08
C PHE A 25 10.86 -6.37 -7.23
N HIS A 26 10.61 -6.91 -8.43
CA HIS A 26 10.76 -8.32 -8.73
C HIS A 26 12.15 -8.72 -9.21
N ASP A 27 13.01 -7.75 -9.50
CA ASP A 27 14.38 -8.00 -9.96
C ASP A 27 15.25 -8.48 -8.78
N PRO A 28 15.80 -9.71 -8.81
CA PRO A 28 16.64 -10.24 -7.74
C PRO A 28 18.01 -9.56 -7.66
N SER A 29 18.45 -8.85 -8.71
CA SER A 29 19.70 -8.07 -8.68
C SER A 29 19.63 -6.85 -7.75
N TRP A 30 18.42 -6.40 -7.42
CA TRP A 30 18.17 -5.31 -6.48
C TRP A 30 17.97 -5.84 -5.07
N SER A 31 18.86 -5.44 -4.16
CA SER A 31 18.80 -5.84 -2.76
C SER A 31 17.52 -5.32 -2.08
N GLN A 32 17.08 -6.05 -1.04
CA GLN A 32 15.94 -5.63 -0.23
C GLN A 32 16.19 -4.28 0.47
N ASP A 33 17.43 -4.01 0.91
CA ASP A 33 17.83 -2.72 1.50
C ASP A 33 17.65 -1.55 0.52
N LEU A 34 18.02 -1.75 -0.75
CA LEU A 34 17.83 -0.73 -1.78
C LEU A 34 16.36 -0.51 -2.08
N LYS A 35 15.56 -1.59 -2.14
CA LYS A 35 14.10 -1.52 -2.30
C LYS A 35 13.45 -0.75 -1.15
N SER A 36 13.87 -0.99 0.10
CA SER A 36 13.36 -0.23 1.25
C SER A 36 13.74 1.25 1.18
N LYS A 37 14.97 1.58 0.78
CA LYS A 37 15.39 2.99 0.63
C LYS A 37 14.58 3.71 -0.45
N ILE A 38 14.28 3.06 -1.56
CA ILE A 38 13.44 3.66 -2.62
C ILE A 38 12.01 3.87 -2.12
N LEU A 39 11.42 2.88 -1.44
CA LEU A 39 10.09 3.03 -0.84
C LEU A 39 10.04 4.21 0.14
N GLN A 40 10.99 4.25 1.08
CA GLN A 40 11.05 5.23 2.14
C GLN A 40 11.31 6.65 1.63
N TYR A 41 12.30 6.82 0.75
CA TYR A 41 12.80 8.14 0.40
C TYR A 41 12.21 8.72 -0.90
N VAL A 42 11.54 7.88 -1.72
CA VAL A 42 10.99 8.28 -3.02
C VAL A 42 9.49 7.99 -3.08
N ILE A 43 9.09 6.71 -3.02
CA ILE A 43 7.71 6.33 -3.37
C ILE A 43 6.70 6.86 -2.36
N ILE A 44 6.89 6.59 -1.06
CA ILE A 44 5.95 7.02 -0.02
C ILE A 44 5.84 8.55 0.04
N PRO A 45 6.94 9.33 0.09
CA PRO A 45 6.87 10.78 0.07
C PRO A 45 6.19 11.36 -1.18
N CYS A 46 6.42 10.78 -2.36
CA CYS A 46 5.77 11.22 -3.59
C CYS A 46 4.25 11.00 -3.55
N CYS A 47 3.82 9.83 -3.06
CA CYS A 47 2.40 9.54 -2.87
C CYS A 47 1.78 10.51 -1.85
N GLN A 48 2.40 10.65 -0.68
CA GLN A 48 1.90 11.51 0.38
C GLN A 48 1.74 12.96 -0.09
N HIS A 49 2.77 13.52 -0.71
CA HIS A 49 2.72 14.89 -1.21
C HIS A 49 1.67 15.09 -2.32
N ALA A 50 1.48 14.11 -3.21
CA ALA A 50 0.45 14.18 -4.24
C ALA A 50 -0.95 14.20 -3.62
N PHE A 51 -1.21 13.39 -2.58
CA PHE A 51 -2.48 13.39 -1.87
C PHE A 51 -2.72 14.71 -1.12
N GLU A 52 -1.72 15.19 -0.39
CA GLU A 52 -1.81 16.47 0.37
C GLU A 52 -2.01 17.68 -0.54
N SER A 53 -1.48 17.64 -1.77
CA SER A 53 -1.59 18.72 -2.76
C SER A 53 -2.86 18.64 -3.63
N GLY A 54 -3.73 17.64 -3.41
CA GLY A 54 -4.95 17.44 -4.19
C GLY A 54 -4.74 16.80 -5.57
N ASP A 55 -3.52 16.35 -5.89
CA ASP A 55 -3.14 15.69 -7.14
C ASP A 55 -3.23 14.15 -7.08
N GLY A 56 -3.81 13.60 -6.00
CA GLY A 56 -3.94 12.17 -5.76
C GLY A 56 -4.57 11.39 -6.93
N GLU A 57 -5.68 11.88 -7.47
CA GLU A 57 -6.37 11.25 -8.61
C GLU A 57 -5.49 11.18 -9.87
N LYS A 58 -4.70 12.24 -10.13
CA LYS A 58 -3.75 12.27 -11.26
C LYS A 58 -2.62 11.28 -11.05
N LEU A 59 -2.12 11.15 -9.83
CA LEU A 59 -1.12 10.15 -9.48
C LEU A 59 -1.68 8.73 -9.71
N ILE A 60 -2.89 8.46 -9.21
CA ILE A 60 -3.54 7.15 -9.28
C ILE A 60 -3.81 6.72 -10.73
N GLY A 61 -4.31 7.65 -11.56
CA GLY A 61 -4.55 7.44 -12.98
C GLY A 61 -5.89 6.78 -13.26
N GLY A 62 -6.91 7.61 -13.47
CA GLY A 62 -8.27 7.21 -13.81
C GLY A 62 -9.20 7.15 -12.61
N PRO A 63 -10.52 7.06 -12.83
CA PRO A 63 -11.53 7.10 -11.77
C PRO A 63 -11.51 5.84 -10.88
N PRO A 64 -12.19 5.86 -9.72
CA PRO A 64 -12.35 4.70 -8.87
C PRO A 64 -13.04 3.52 -9.56
N THR A 65 -12.30 2.42 -9.75
CA THR A 65 -12.80 1.14 -10.28
C THR A 65 -12.40 -0.02 -9.36
N PRO A 66 -12.97 -0.12 -8.13
CA PRO A 66 -12.51 -1.08 -7.13
C PRO A 66 -12.63 -2.55 -7.57
N ASP A 67 -13.64 -2.88 -8.38
CA ASP A 67 -13.88 -4.25 -8.86
C ASP A 67 -13.08 -4.65 -10.11
N GLN A 68 -12.38 -3.71 -10.75
CA GLN A 68 -11.62 -3.95 -11.97
C GLN A 68 -10.12 -3.76 -11.74
N ASP A 69 -9.33 -4.69 -12.24
CA ASP A 69 -7.88 -4.54 -12.24
C ASP A 69 -7.43 -3.69 -13.43
N SER A 70 -6.45 -2.82 -13.20
CA SER A 70 -5.88 -1.95 -14.23
C SER A 70 -4.36 -1.93 -14.11
N GLN A 71 -3.67 -2.05 -15.24
CA GLN A 71 -2.21 -1.94 -15.32
C GLN A 71 -1.73 -0.49 -15.27
N GLU A 72 -2.64 0.46 -15.49
CA GLU A 72 -2.37 1.89 -15.42
C GLU A 72 -2.73 2.46 -14.04
N ASN A 73 -3.60 1.82 -13.28
CA ASN A 73 -3.99 2.37 -11.98
C ASN A 73 -2.93 2.02 -10.91
N VAL A 74 -2.30 3.03 -10.29
CA VAL A 74 -1.22 2.84 -9.28
C VAL A 74 -1.67 1.94 -8.15
N ILE A 75 -2.90 2.08 -7.66
CA ILE A 75 -3.43 1.28 -6.54
C ILE A 75 -3.62 -0.16 -6.98
N SER A 76 -4.23 -0.38 -8.15
CA SER A 76 -4.41 -1.72 -8.69
C SER A 76 -3.08 -2.42 -8.92
N VAL A 77 -2.09 -1.72 -9.48
CA VAL A 77 -0.75 -2.29 -9.72
C VAL A 77 -0.03 -2.57 -8.41
N PHE A 78 -0.07 -1.65 -7.44
CA PHE A 78 0.53 -1.87 -6.12
C PHE A 78 -0.04 -3.13 -5.45
N ILE A 79 -1.36 -3.23 -5.36
CA ILE A 79 -2.01 -4.34 -4.65
C ILE A 79 -1.82 -5.68 -5.38
N ASN A 80 -1.83 -5.69 -6.71
CA ASN A 80 -1.77 -6.93 -7.48
C ASN A 80 -0.35 -7.40 -7.76
N ARG A 81 0.62 -6.49 -7.92
CA ARG A 81 2.01 -6.84 -8.26
C ARG A 81 2.96 -6.79 -7.06
N ILE A 82 2.77 -5.87 -6.12
CA ILE A 82 3.70 -5.72 -4.98
C ILE A 82 3.25 -6.49 -3.74
N ILE A 83 1.96 -6.38 -3.39
CA ILE A 83 1.43 -7.05 -2.21
C ILE A 83 1.24 -8.53 -2.52
N ASP A 84 2.05 -9.39 -1.89
CA ASP A 84 1.94 -10.85 -1.97
C ASP A 84 1.37 -11.42 -0.66
N PRO A 85 0.05 -11.68 -0.57
CA PRO A 85 -0.56 -12.22 0.64
C PRO A 85 -0.20 -13.69 0.89
N ASP A 86 0.24 -14.44 -0.14
CA ASP A 86 0.58 -15.86 -0.01
C ASP A 86 2.00 -16.05 0.53
N LYS A 87 2.85 -15.03 0.41
CA LYS A 87 4.21 -14.99 0.95
C LYS A 87 4.40 -13.80 1.90
N PRO A 88 3.76 -13.80 3.08
CA PRO A 88 3.85 -12.69 4.02
C PRO A 88 5.29 -12.38 4.48
N PHE A 89 6.18 -13.38 4.48
CA PHE A 89 7.59 -13.22 4.88
C PHE A 89 8.55 -13.25 3.68
N GLY A 90 8.07 -12.97 2.45
CA GLY A 90 8.87 -13.00 1.23
C GLY A 90 9.81 -11.79 1.03
N THR A 91 9.75 -10.79 1.90
CA THR A 91 10.59 -9.58 1.87
C THR A 91 11.22 -9.34 3.23
N SER A 92 12.24 -8.49 3.30
CA SER A 92 12.81 -8.10 4.60
C SER A 92 11.80 -7.32 5.44
N ASP A 93 11.96 -7.33 6.77
CA ASP A 93 11.10 -6.57 7.68
C ASP A 93 11.05 -5.08 7.32
N ALA A 94 12.19 -4.50 6.93
CA ALA A 94 12.26 -3.10 6.48
C ALA A 94 11.35 -2.82 5.27
N VAL A 95 11.38 -3.69 4.24
CA VAL A 95 10.50 -3.57 3.08
C VAL A 95 9.05 -3.79 3.49
N ARG A 96 8.78 -4.83 4.29
CA ARG A 96 7.43 -5.16 4.75
C ARG A 96 6.78 -4.01 5.53
N ILE A 97 7.50 -3.38 6.45
CA ILE A 97 7.05 -2.21 7.19
C ILE A 97 6.65 -1.08 6.25
N LEU A 98 7.49 -0.77 5.26
CA LEU A 98 7.22 0.31 4.29
C LEU A 98 6.04 -0.02 3.38
N LEU A 99 5.86 -1.29 3.00
CA LEU A 99 4.67 -1.73 2.25
C LEU A 99 3.39 -1.60 3.07
N LEU A 100 3.44 -1.91 4.37
CA LEU A 100 2.31 -1.70 5.28
C LEU A 100 2.00 -0.20 5.43
N GLN A 101 3.03 0.65 5.60
CA GLN A 101 2.87 2.11 5.65
C GLN A 101 2.25 2.68 4.37
N LEU A 102 2.74 2.27 3.20
CA LEU A 102 2.18 2.70 1.92
C LEU A 102 0.74 2.20 1.77
N SER A 103 0.45 0.97 2.17
CA SER A 103 -0.91 0.42 2.17
C SER A 103 -1.85 1.25 3.05
N SER A 104 -1.41 1.65 4.25
CA SER A 104 -2.20 2.51 5.15
C SER A 104 -2.50 3.86 4.50
N LEU A 105 -1.49 4.51 3.91
CA LEU A 105 -1.66 5.78 3.19
C LEU A 105 -2.68 5.65 2.05
N LEU A 106 -2.59 4.61 1.24
CA LEU A 106 -3.51 4.39 0.11
C LEU A 106 -4.94 4.09 0.58
N VAL A 107 -5.11 3.33 1.67
CA VAL A 107 -6.44 3.11 2.26
C VAL A 107 -7.01 4.41 2.82
N GLU A 108 -6.18 5.23 3.46
CA GLU A 108 -6.61 6.50 4.03
C GLU A 108 -7.05 7.51 2.96
N GLN A 109 -6.24 7.66 1.91
CA GLN A 109 -6.39 8.74 0.92
C GLN A 109 -7.20 8.32 -0.32
N ALA A 110 -7.29 7.02 -0.61
CA ALA A 110 -7.83 6.53 -1.88
C ALA A 110 -8.67 5.24 -1.73
N SER A 111 -9.41 5.13 -0.62
CA SER A 111 -10.23 3.95 -0.29
C SER A 111 -11.21 3.55 -1.40
N SER A 112 -11.77 4.51 -2.14
CA SER A 112 -12.73 4.28 -3.23
C SER A 112 -12.16 3.44 -4.39
N HIS A 113 -10.84 3.47 -4.63
CA HIS A 113 -10.19 2.64 -5.64
C HIS A 113 -9.91 1.21 -5.16
N ILE A 114 -10.03 0.96 -3.86
CA ILE A 114 -9.73 -0.33 -3.22
C ILE A 114 -11.01 -1.13 -3.01
N HIS A 115 -12.07 -0.50 -2.48
CA HIS A 115 -13.34 -1.15 -2.20
C HIS A 115 -14.48 -0.13 -2.13
N ASP A 116 -15.67 -0.53 -2.58
CA ASP A 116 -16.89 0.25 -2.38
C ASP A 116 -17.48 -0.03 -1.00
N ALA A 117 -17.52 0.98 -0.12
CA ALA A 117 -18.05 0.86 1.23
C ALA A 117 -19.52 0.43 1.29
N ASN A 118 -20.30 0.66 0.25
CA ASN A 118 -21.70 0.22 0.17
C ASN A 118 -21.83 -1.25 -0.26
N ASN A 119 -20.75 -1.83 -0.81
CA ASN A 119 -20.73 -3.21 -1.24
C ASN A 119 -20.45 -4.14 -0.04
N LYS A 120 -21.46 -4.96 0.30
CA LYS A 120 -21.36 -5.94 1.38
C LYS A 120 -20.36 -7.07 1.07
N LYS A 121 -20.06 -7.31 -0.20
CA LYS A 121 -19.11 -8.35 -0.62
C LYS A 121 -17.72 -7.75 -0.69
N GLN A 122 -16.81 -8.24 0.15
CA GLN A 122 -15.41 -7.83 0.14
C GLN A 122 -14.74 -8.06 -1.23
N GLY A 123 -14.22 -6.98 -1.83
CA GLY A 123 -13.48 -7.02 -3.08
C GLY A 123 -12.11 -7.69 -2.97
N ASN A 124 -11.55 -8.12 -4.11
CA ASN A 124 -10.26 -8.82 -4.16
C ASN A 124 -9.10 -7.97 -3.59
N LYS A 125 -9.04 -6.68 -3.97
CA LYS A 125 -7.98 -5.76 -3.53
C LYS A 125 -7.96 -5.58 -2.01
N LEU A 126 -9.13 -5.34 -1.42
CA LEU A 126 -9.30 -5.26 0.03
C LEU A 126 -8.91 -6.57 0.73
N ARG A 127 -9.31 -7.72 0.19
CA ARG A 127 -8.92 -9.04 0.72
C ARG A 127 -7.40 -9.21 0.73
N ARG A 128 -6.70 -8.86 -0.35
CA ARG A 128 -5.23 -8.95 -0.42
C ARG A 128 -4.56 -8.12 0.67
N LEU A 129 -5.00 -6.88 0.89
CA LEU A 129 -4.47 -6.01 1.95
C LEU A 129 -4.72 -6.58 3.35
N MET A 130 -5.94 -7.06 3.63
CA MET A 130 -6.28 -7.68 4.91
C MET A 130 -5.44 -8.94 5.18
N THR A 131 -5.30 -9.82 4.19
CA THR A 131 -4.50 -11.04 4.32
C THR A 131 -3.01 -10.72 4.50
N PHE A 132 -2.49 -9.71 3.79
CA PHE A 132 -1.11 -9.26 3.96
C PHE A 132 -0.82 -8.71 5.36
N ALA A 133 -1.79 -8.01 5.98
CA ALA A 133 -1.70 -7.50 7.34
C ALA A 133 -1.91 -8.58 8.43
N TRP A 134 -2.61 -9.66 8.10
CA TRP A 134 -3.04 -10.70 9.05
C TRP A 134 -1.98 -11.23 10.02
N PRO A 135 -0.70 -11.43 9.63
CA PRO A 135 0.34 -11.90 10.56
C PRO A 135 0.47 -11.07 11.84
N CYS A 136 0.05 -9.80 11.86
CA CYS A 136 0.07 -8.98 13.07
C CYS A 136 -0.90 -9.45 14.16
N LEU A 137 -1.97 -10.17 13.81
CA LEU A 137 -2.99 -10.68 14.74
C LEU A 137 -2.62 -12.05 15.34
N LEU A 138 -1.52 -12.66 14.88
CA LEU A 138 -1.09 -13.95 15.40
C LEU A 138 -0.55 -13.80 16.83
N SER A 139 -0.99 -14.70 17.72
CA SER A 139 -0.63 -14.68 19.14
C SER A 139 0.83 -15.08 19.42
N LYS A 140 1.46 -15.82 18.50
CA LYS A 140 2.90 -16.10 18.54
C LYS A 140 3.63 -14.89 17.96
N ASN A 141 4.65 -14.38 18.67
CA ASN A 141 5.50 -13.26 18.23
C ASN A 141 6.38 -13.67 17.04
N CYS A 142 5.76 -13.91 15.88
CA CYS A 142 6.42 -14.26 14.62
C CYS A 142 6.80 -13.01 13.79
N VAL A 143 6.47 -11.82 14.29
CA VAL A 143 6.71 -10.52 13.65
C VAL A 143 7.36 -9.59 14.65
N ASP A 144 8.28 -8.75 14.18
CA ASP A 144 8.88 -7.71 15.01
C ASP A 144 7.79 -6.70 15.46
N PRO A 145 8.01 -5.98 16.58
CA PRO A 145 7.03 -5.03 17.10
C PRO A 145 6.62 -3.92 16.13
N ALA A 146 7.52 -3.45 15.26
CA ALA A 146 7.21 -2.39 14.30
C ALA A 146 6.34 -2.91 13.15
N THR A 147 6.65 -4.09 12.60
CA THR A 147 5.76 -4.76 11.63
C THR A 147 4.39 -5.03 12.24
N LYS A 148 4.34 -5.47 13.51
CA LYS A 148 3.08 -5.70 14.21
C LYS A 148 2.27 -4.41 14.32
N TYR A 149 2.89 -3.30 14.74
CA TYR A 149 2.25 -2.00 14.81
C TYR A 149 1.67 -1.56 13.46
N HIS A 150 2.47 -1.60 12.39
CA HIS A 150 2.02 -1.16 11.07
C HIS A 150 0.95 -2.08 10.46
N GLY A 151 0.95 -3.37 10.80
CA GLY A 151 -0.14 -4.28 10.46
C GLY A 151 -1.46 -3.87 11.11
N HIS A 152 -1.45 -3.59 12.43
CA HIS A 152 -2.65 -3.10 13.13
C HIS A 152 -3.10 -1.74 12.61
N LEU A 153 -2.15 -0.84 12.30
CA LEU A 153 -2.46 0.47 11.72
C LEU A 153 -3.22 0.31 10.39
N LEU A 154 -2.74 -0.54 9.48
CA LEU A 154 -3.43 -0.82 8.22
C LEU A 154 -4.84 -1.37 8.45
N LEU A 155 -5.00 -2.34 9.35
CA LEU A 155 -6.31 -2.89 9.69
C LEU A 155 -7.24 -1.82 10.30
N SER A 156 -6.71 -0.92 11.12
CA SER A 156 -7.47 0.20 11.70
C SER A 156 -8.01 1.13 10.60
N HIS A 157 -7.17 1.53 9.63
CA HIS A 157 -7.62 2.33 8.49
C HIS A 157 -8.68 1.60 7.65
N ILE A 158 -8.49 0.30 7.40
CA ILE A 158 -9.45 -0.54 6.68
C ILE A 158 -10.81 -0.55 7.39
N ILE A 159 -10.83 -0.77 8.71
CA ILE A 159 -12.06 -0.81 9.51
C ILE A 159 -12.73 0.56 9.50
N ALA A 160 -11.96 1.64 9.69
CA ALA A 160 -12.46 3.00 9.71
C ALA A 160 -13.10 3.42 8.37
N LYS A 161 -12.50 3.00 7.23
CA LYS A 161 -12.97 3.40 5.90
C LYS A 161 -14.10 2.54 5.34
N PHE A 162 -14.10 1.24 5.63
CA PHE A 162 -15.02 0.29 4.99
C PHE A 162 -16.07 -0.31 5.95
N ALA A 163 -16.09 0.11 7.22
CA ALA A 163 -17.03 -0.37 8.23
C ALA A 163 -17.11 -1.92 8.31
N ILE A 164 -15.97 -2.59 8.17
CA ILE A 164 -15.89 -4.05 8.15
C ILE A 164 -16.24 -4.61 9.53
N HIS A 165 -17.09 -5.65 9.53
CA HIS A 165 -17.78 -6.30 10.64
C HIS A 165 -17.05 -6.36 12.01
N LYS A 166 -17.83 -6.26 13.10
CA LYS A 166 -17.44 -6.19 14.52
C LYS A 166 -16.42 -7.23 15.04
N ARG A 167 -16.18 -8.34 14.33
CA ARG A 167 -15.36 -9.46 14.84
C ARG A 167 -13.85 -9.18 14.78
N ILE A 168 -13.38 -8.40 13.80
CA ILE A 168 -11.96 -7.99 13.70
C ILE A 168 -11.66 -6.87 14.69
N VAL A 169 -12.65 -6.03 15.01
CA VAL A 169 -12.53 -4.88 15.91
C VAL A 169 -12.30 -5.28 17.38
N LEU A 170 -12.70 -6.50 17.76
CA LEU A 170 -12.71 -6.97 19.15
C LEU A 170 -11.56 -7.93 19.51
N GLN A 171 -10.64 -8.20 18.57
CA GLN A 171 -9.45 -9.04 18.80
C GLN A 171 -8.25 -8.18 19.18
#